data_AF-A0A780DW14-F1
#
_entry.id   AF-A0A780DW14-F1
#
_cell.length_a   1.000
_cell.length_b   1.000
_cell.length_c   1.000
_cell.angle_alpha   90.00
_cell.angle_beta   90.00
_cell.angle_gamma   90.00
#
_symmetry.space_group_name_H-M   'P 1'
#
loop_
_entity.id
_entity.type
_entity.pdbx_description
1 polymer ?
#
loop_
_entity_poly.entity_id
_entity_poly.type
_entity_poly.pdbx_seq_one_letter_code
_entity_poly.pdbx_strand_id
1 'polypeptide(L)'
;MALTFFFVPAGTLAAFALIRYYDDHSGRLNRRDICTGLLWCALWLLLSIFSRTPLSLPLSLSMGLLCACTVTDSLRTWLPAELTLPLAVSMLWHASLFPWGFQNALIWGAVWATFYGGRWLFYRMQRREDSPGGGDIILAGIAGIAGGPSSAFLIASAIAGHLAWGTVRHLHEAPFGPWLCLAITVQLLLF
;
A
#
# COMPACT_ATOMS: atom_id res chain seq x y z
N MET A 1 12.19 16.00 3.02
CA MET A 1 11.36 16.01 4.25
C MET A 1 10.12 16.88 4.11
N ALA A 2 10.24 18.20 3.84
CA ALA A 2 9.08 19.11 3.79
C ALA A 2 7.93 18.60 2.89
N LEU A 3 8.23 18.05 1.71
CA LEU A 3 7.23 17.50 0.79
C LEU A 3 6.42 16.35 1.39
N THR A 4 7.04 15.44 2.15
CA THR A 4 6.34 14.30 2.75
C THR A 4 5.36 14.75 3.85
N PHE A 5 5.67 15.84 4.55
CA PHE A 5 4.74 16.48 5.49
C PHE A 5 3.51 17.10 4.82
N PHE A 6 3.56 17.34 3.50
CA PHE A 6 2.38 17.73 2.71
C PHE A 6 1.67 16.51 2.12
N PHE A 7 2.42 15.59 1.49
CA PHE A 7 1.82 14.47 0.76
C PHE A 7 1.18 13.40 1.64
N VAL A 8 1.70 13.13 2.85
CA VAL A 8 1.10 12.12 3.75
C VAL A 8 -0.27 12.58 4.30
N PRO A 9 -0.43 13.81 4.83
CA PRO A 9 -1.75 14.32 5.18
C PRO A 9 -2.67 14.44 3.96
N ALA A 10 -2.18 14.90 2.81
CA ALA A 10 -2.98 14.98 1.59
C ALA A 10 -3.48 13.60 1.13
N GLY A 11 -2.64 12.57 1.22
CA GLY A 11 -3.02 11.18 0.93
C GLY A 11 -4.09 10.65 1.89
N THR A 12 -3.96 10.96 3.18
CA THR A 12 -4.98 10.60 4.20
C THR A 12 -6.32 11.28 3.90
N LEU A 13 -6.31 12.56 3.54
CA LEU A 13 -7.52 13.30 3.13
C LEU A 13 -8.11 12.74 1.83
N ALA A 14 -7.27 12.36 0.85
CA ALA A 14 -7.71 11.74 -0.38
C ALA A 14 -8.39 10.38 -0.13
N ALA A 15 -7.84 9.57 0.79
CA ALA A 15 -8.47 8.32 1.23
C ALA A 15 -9.86 8.58 1.85
N PHE A 16 -9.99 9.56 2.74
CA PHE A 16 -11.28 9.94 3.31
C PHE A 16 -12.28 10.44 2.26
N ALA A 17 -11.82 11.23 1.29
CA ALA A 17 -12.66 11.71 0.20
C ALA A 17 -13.13 10.56 -0.69
N LEU A 18 -12.26 9.61 -1.03
CA LEU A 18 -12.60 8.42 -1.80
C LEU A 18 -13.59 7.52 -1.06
N ILE A 19 -13.38 7.25 0.23
CA ILE A 19 -14.33 6.46 1.04
C ILE A 19 -15.71 7.11 1.02
N ARG A 20 -15.80 8.44 1.21
CA ARG A 20 -17.08 9.17 1.12
C ARG A 20 -17.72 9.13 -0.27
N TYR A 21 -16.90 9.17 -1.32
CA TYR A 21 -17.38 9.10 -2.69
C TYR A 21 -18.02 7.73 -2.96
N TYR A 22 -17.40 6.66 -2.50
CA TYR A 22 -17.83 5.28 -2.74
C TYR A 22 -18.90 4.76 -1.76
N ASP A 23 -18.95 5.25 -0.51
CA ASP A 23 -20.02 4.92 0.47
C ASP A 23 -21.32 5.72 0.20
N ASP A 24 -21.68 5.98 -1.07
CA ASP A 24 -22.91 6.65 -1.54
C ASP A 24 -23.19 8.04 -0.93
N HIS A 25 -22.16 8.83 -0.61
CA HIS A 25 -22.26 10.18 0.00
C HIS A 25 -23.00 10.27 1.35
N SER A 26 -23.59 9.16 1.81
CA SER A 26 -24.31 9.01 3.07
C SER A 26 -23.42 8.46 4.19
N GLY A 27 -22.32 7.78 3.82
CA GLY A 27 -21.29 7.29 4.71
C GLY A 27 -20.56 8.41 5.45
N ARG A 28 -21.08 8.80 6.62
CA ARG A 28 -20.36 9.68 7.55
C ARG A 28 -19.18 8.90 8.10
N LEU A 29 -17.96 9.40 7.83
CA LEU A 29 -16.77 8.99 8.57
C LEU A 29 -17.02 9.25 10.05
N ASN A 30 -17.07 8.17 10.84
CA ASN A 30 -17.26 8.29 12.27
C ASN A 30 -15.96 8.75 12.93
N ARG A 31 -16.06 9.24 14.17
CA ARG A 31 -14.89 9.67 14.95
C ARG A 31 -13.79 8.60 14.98
N ARG A 32 -14.17 7.33 15.09
CA ARG A 32 -13.24 6.19 15.08
C ARG A 32 -12.46 6.09 13.77
N ASP A 33 -13.13 6.23 12.63
CA ASP A 33 -12.50 6.15 11.30
C ASP A 33 -11.47 7.27 11.11
N ILE A 34 -11.85 8.48 11.53
CA ILE A 34 -10.97 9.66 11.51
C ILE A 34 -9.74 9.41 12.40
N CYS A 35 -9.94 8.94 13.63
CA CYS A 35 -8.83 8.63 14.53
C CYS A 35 -7.90 7.55 13.97
N THR A 36 -8.44 6.48 13.37
CA THR A 36 -7.63 5.44 12.74
C THR A 36 -6.82 5.98 11.56
N GLY A 37 -7.43 6.78 10.68
CA GLY A 37 -6.70 7.37 9.56
C GLY A 37 -5.61 8.36 10.01
N LEU A 38 -5.89 9.17 11.05
CA LEU A 38 -4.90 10.07 11.63
C LEU A 38 -3.75 9.32 12.31
N LEU A 39 -4.02 8.16 12.93
CA LEU A 39 -2.99 7.33 13.55
C LEU A 39 -2.05 6.74 12.48
N TRP A 40 -2.59 6.28 11.36
CA TRP A 40 -1.78 5.85 10.22
C TRP A 40 -0.97 7.01 9.62
N CYS A 41 -1.59 8.18 9.43
CA CYS A 41 -0.90 9.39 8.99
C CYS A 41 0.27 9.75 9.90
N ALA A 42 0.07 9.74 11.22
CA ALA A 42 1.10 10.03 12.20
C ALA A 42 2.25 9.01 12.14
N LEU A 43 1.94 7.72 11.97
CA LEU A 43 2.95 6.68 11.81
C LEU A 43 3.79 6.89 10.53
N TRP A 44 3.18 7.24 9.40
CA TRP A 44 3.91 7.49 8.15
C TRP A 44 4.82 8.71 8.25
N LEU A 45 4.35 9.78 8.91
CA LEU A 45 5.17 10.95 9.19
C LEU A 45 6.34 10.60 10.13
N LEU A 46 6.10 9.81 11.16
CA LEU A 46 7.14 9.34 12.08
C LEU A 46 8.20 8.54 11.33
N LEU A 47 7.81 7.57 10.51
CA LEU A 47 8.74 6.79 9.68
C LEU A 47 9.54 7.68 8.73
N SER A 48 8.91 8.71 8.17
CA SER A 48 9.57 9.68 7.28
C SER A 48 10.63 10.53 8.00
N ILE A 49 10.47 10.79 9.29
CA ILE A 49 11.47 11.50 10.12
C ILE A 49 12.72 10.63 10.31
N PHE A 50 12.55 9.31 10.47
CA PHE A 50 13.65 8.36 10.63
C PHE A 50 14.22 7.82 9.31
N SER A 51 13.83 8.41 8.17
CA SER A 51 14.28 8.00 6.84
C SER A 51 15.79 8.13 6.70
N ARG A 52 16.44 7.06 6.25
CA ARG A 52 17.85 7.05 5.83
C ARG A 52 17.99 7.42 4.35
N THR A 53 16.91 7.28 3.58
CA THR A 53 16.86 7.61 2.15
C THR A 53 16.50 9.09 1.95
N PRO A 54 17.17 9.83 1.04
CA PRO A 54 16.77 11.18 0.70
C PRO A 54 15.38 11.18 0.03
N LEU A 55 14.46 11.93 0.64
CA LEU A 55 13.07 12.03 0.21
C LEU A 55 12.93 12.88 -1.06
N SER A 56 13.09 12.23 -2.21
CA SER A 56 12.79 12.80 -3.54
C SER A 56 11.28 13.05 -3.73
N LEU A 57 10.93 13.90 -4.70
CA LEU A 57 9.52 14.16 -5.05
C LEU A 57 8.70 12.88 -5.31
N PRO A 58 9.12 11.94 -6.19
CA PRO A 58 8.34 10.73 -6.43
C PRO A 58 8.24 9.84 -5.19
N LEU A 59 9.28 9.80 -4.34
CA LEU A 59 9.23 9.06 -3.08
C LEU A 59 8.24 9.68 -2.08
N SER A 60 8.24 11.01 -1.93
CA SER A 60 7.28 11.71 -1.06
C SER A 60 5.83 11.54 -1.54
N LEU A 61 5.59 11.56 -2.85
CA LEU A 61 4.28 11.25 -3.46
C LEU A 61 3.85 9.82 -3.13
N SER A 62 4.76 8.86 -3.36
CA SER A 62 4.58 7.46 -3.02
C SER A 62 4.24 7.23 -1.54
N MET A 63 4.87 7.95 -0.61
CA MET A 63 4.52 7.87 0.82
C MET A 63 3.09 8.33 1.10
N GLY A 64 2.64 9.40 0.43
CA GLY A 64 1.25 9.85 0.53
C GLY A 64 0.26 8.82 0.02
N LEU A 65 0.53 8.22 -1.13
CA LEU A 65 -0.33 7.21 -1.74
C LEU A 65 -0.33 5.87 -0.98
N LEU A 66 0.81 5.45 -0.41
CA LEU A 66 0.89 4.28 0.48
C LEU A 66 0.08 4.51 1.76
N CYS A 67 0.15 5.72 2.33
CA CYS A 67 -0.68 6.10 3.46
C CYS A 67 -2.17 6.05 3.08
N ALA A 68 -2.53 6.58 1.92
CA ALA A 68 -3.91 6.55 1.42
C ALA A 68 -4.43 5.10 1.28
N CYS A 69 -3.65 4.22 0.64
CA CYS A 69 -3.97 2.79 0.48
C CYS A 69 -4.13 2.10 1.84
N THR A 70 -3.25 2.40 2.80
CA THR A 70 -3.33 1.87 4.16
C THR A 70 -4.63 2.28 4.85
N VAL A 71 -4.98 3.56 4.76
CA VAL A 71 -6.20 4.10 5.37
C VAL A 71 -7.44 3.47 4.73
N THR A 72 -7.53 3.42 3.40
CA THR A 72 -8.68 2.82 2.71
C THR A 72 -8.84 1.35 3.04
N ASP A 73 -7.76 0.57 2.98
CA ASP A 73 -7.84 -0.87 3.21
C ASP A 73 -8.09 -1.20 4.69
N SER A 74 -7.52 -0.43 5.62
CA SER A 74 -7.78 -0.64 7.05
C SER A 74 -9.21 -0.34 7.47
N LEU A 75 -9.90 0.58 6.79
CA LEU A 75 -11.26 1.01 7.14
C LEU A 75 -12.35 0.26 6.39
N ARG A 76 -12.05 -0.25 5.20
CA ARG A 76 -13.06 -0.78 4.26
C ARG A 76 -12.60 -2.04 3.52
N THR A 77 -11.43 -2.59 3.83
CA THR A 77 -10.89 -3.85 3.28
C THR A 77 -10.94 -3.89 1.75
N TRP A 78 -10.67 -2.74 1.13
CA TRP A 78 -10.66 -2.58 -0.31
C TRP A 78 -9.60 -1.55 -0.73
N LEU A 79 -9.03 -1.80 -1.91
CA LEU A 79 -7.97 -1.00 -2.50
C LEU A 79 -8.38 -0.52 -3.90
N PRO A 80 -8.82 0.75 -4.04
CA PRO A 80 -9.25 1.29 -5.32
C PRO A 80 -8.08 1.46 -6.30
N ALA A 81 -8.39 1.33 -7.59
CA ALA A 81 -7.41 1.51 -8.67
C ALA A 81 -6.90 2.96 -8.74
N GLU A 82 -7.73 3.92 -8.33
CA GLU A 82 -7.45 5.35 -8.24
C GLU A 82 -6.33 5.69 -7.26
N LEU A 83 -6.02 4.80 -6.33
CA LEU A 83 -4.87 4.95 -5.43
C LEU A 83 -3.69 4.09 -5.87
N THR A 84 -3.95 2.84 -6.27
CA THR A 84 -2.89 1.86 -6.57
C THR A 84 -2.21 2.11 -7.92
N LEU A 85 -2.91 2.62 -8.95
CA LEU A 85 -2.29 2.96 -10.24
C LEU A 85 -1.36 4.17 -10.16
N PRO A 86 -1.77 5.33 -9.59
CA PRO A 86 -0.85 6.45 -9.41
C PRO A 86 0.36 6.07 -8.54
N LEU A 87 0.15 5.19 -7.56
CA LEU A 87 1.23 4.67 -6.71
C LEU A 87 2.23 3.84 -7.52
N ALA A 88 1.76 2.95 -8.41
CA ALA A 88 2.65 2.19 -9.28
C ALA A 88 3.47 3.12 -10.20
N VAL A 89 2.85 4.16 -10.74
CA VAL A 89 3.53 5.15 -11.58
C VAL A 89 4.58 5.93 -10.78
N SER A 90 4.25 6.43 -9.58
CA SER A 90 5.20 7.18 -8.76
C SER A 90 6.37 6.29 -8.30
N MET A 91 6.13 5.01 -8.06
CA MET A 91 7.17 4.04 -7.70
C MET A 91 8.09 3.70 -8.88
N LEU A 92 7.56 3.53 -10.08
CA LEU A 92 8.37 3.36 -11.29
C LEU A 92 9.19 4.61 -11.59
N TRP A 93 8.61 5.80 -11.40
CA TRP A 93 9.35 7.05 -11.51
C TRP A 93 10.48 7.11 -10.48
N HIS A 94 10.21 6.78 -9.21
CA HIS A 94 11.26 6.73 -8.20
C HIS A 94 12.38 5.73 -8.56
N ALA A 95 12.02 4.52 -9.00
CA ALA A 95 12.98 3.50 -9.40
C ALA A 95 13.84 3.92 -10.60
N SER A 96 13.30 4.74 -11.51
CA SER A 96 14.04 5.28 -12.67
C SER A 96 15.16 6.26 -12.30
N LEU A 97 15.18 6.76 -11.06
CA LEU A 97 16.23 7.64 -10.57
C LEU A 97 17.53 6.88 -10.22
N PHE A 98 17.51 5.56 -10.20
CA PHE A 98 18.66 4.73 -9.84
C PHE A 98 19.18 3.93 -11.05
N PRO A 99 20.51 3.72 -11.17
CA PRO A 99 21.08 2.89 -12.21
C PRO A 99 20.48 1.48 -12.19
N TRP A 100 19.98 1.01 -13.33
CA TRP A 100 19.28 -0.28 -13.48
C TRP A 100 18.00 -0.46 -12.64
N GLY A 101 17.62 0.55 -11.85
CA GLY A 101 16.46 0.49 -10.95
C GLY A 101 15.16 0.31 -11.71
N PHE A 102 15.00 0.99 -12.85
CA PHE A 102 13.81 0.88 -13.69
C PHE A 102 13.60 -0.54 -14.25
N GLN A 103 14.64 -1.14 -14.83
CA GLN A 103 14.56 -2.50 -15.38
C GLN A 103 14.29 -3.52 -14.27
N ASN A 104 14.98 -3.40 -13.13
CA ASN A 104 14.78 -4.28 -11.98
C ASN A 104 13.35 -4.16 -11.45
N ALA A 105 12.83 -2.93 -11.31
CA ALA A 105 11.47 -2.66 -10.89
C ALA A 105 10.43 -3.28 -11.83
N LEU A 106 10.61 -3.17 -13.15
CA LEU A 106 9.72 -3.79 -14.13
C LEU A 106 9.71 -5.31 -14.02
N ILE A 107 10.88 -5.94 -13.89
CA ILE A 107 10.99 -7.40 -13.78
C ILE A 107 10.26 -7.89 -12.53
N TRP A 108 10.62 -7.38 -11.35
CA TRP A 108 10.04 -7.85 -10.09
C TRP A 108 8.59 -7.43 -9.92
N GLY A 109 8.22 -6.25 -10.40
CA GLY A 109 6.82 -5.83 -10.47
C GLY A 109 5.97 -6.77 -11.32
N ALA A 110 6.46 -7.16 -12.50
CA ALA A 110 5.77 -8.10 -13.37
C ALA A 110 5.68 -9.51 -12.75
N VAL A 111 6.74 -10.00 -12.10
CA VAL A 111 6.76 -11.30 -11.42
C VAL A 111 5.64 -11.37 -10.38
N TRP A 112 5.54 -10.38 -9.48
CA TRP A 112 4.55 -10.41 -8.42
C TRP A 112 3.13 -10.12 -8.88
N ALA A 113 2.96 -9.19 -9.83
CA ALA A 113 1.65 -8.95 -10.45
C ALA A 113 1.14 -10.19 -11.17
N THR A 114 2.00 -10.91 -11.89
CA THR A 114 1.63 -12.16 -12.58
C THR A 114 1.30 -13.27 -11.57
N PHE A 115 2.09 -13.42 -10.50
CA PHE A 115 1.83 -14.41 -9.47
C PHE A 115 0.49 -14.19 -8.77
N TYR A 116 0.23 -12.96 -8.32
CA TYR A 116 -1.04 -12.62 -7.66
C TYR A 116 -2.23 -12.61 -8.65
N GLY A 117 -2.02 -12.19 -9.90
CA GLY A 117 -3.02 -12.29 -10.97
C GLY A 117 -3.38 -13.73 -11.32
N GLY A 118 -2.40 -14.63 -11.36
CA GLY A 118 -2.62 -16.07 -11.53
C GLY A 118 -3.40 -16.67 -10.37
N ARG A 119 -3.05 -16.31 -9.11
CA ARG A 119 -3.80 -16.71 -7.91
C ARG A 119 -5.25 -16.21 -7.94
N TRP A 120 -5.47 -14.96 -8.34
CA TRP A 120 -6.79 -14.38 -8.52
C TRP A 120 -7.62 -15.18 -9.54
N LEU A 121 -7.05 -15.42 -10.72
CA LEU A 121 -7.71 -16.16 -11.79
C LEU A 121 -8.05 -17.59 -11.37
N PHE A 122 -7.13 -18.26 -10.67
CA PHE A 122 -7.33 -19.60 -10.13
C PHE A 122 -8.49 -19.64 -9.11
N TYR A 123 -8.57 -18.67 -8.18
CA TYR A 123 -9.65 -18.61 -7.19
C TYR A 123 -11.01 -18.28 -7.84
N ARG A 124 -11.01 -17.38 -8.84
CA ARG A 124 -12.18 -17.09 -9.67
C ARG A 124 -12.71 -18.34 -10.38
N MET A 125 -11.82 -19.14 -10.97
CA MET A 125 -12.20 -20.41 -11.63
C MET A 125 -12.80 -21.41 -10.64
N GLN A 126 -12.38 -21.38 -9.37
CA GLN A 126 -12.92 -22.22 -8.30
C GLN A 126 -14.18 -21.64 -7.62
N ARG A 127 -14.66 -20.47 -8.04
CA ARG A 127 -15.77 -19.73 -7.38
C ARG A 127 -15.55 -19.51 -5.88
N ARG A 128 -14.29 -19.35 -5.46
CA ARG A 128 -13.97 -18.97 -4.07
C ARG A 128 -14.23 -17.48 -3.88
N GLU A 129 -14.91 -17.14 -2.78
CA GLU A 129 -15.23 -15.75 -2.42
C GLU A 129 -13.98 -14.98 -1.95
N ASP A 130 -12.96 -15.66 -1.44
CA ASP A 130 -11.68 -15.09 -0.96
C ASP A 130 -10.70 -14.67 -2.08
N SER A 131 -11.20 -14.33 -3.27
CA SER A 131 -10.33 -13.92 -4.38
C SER A 131 -9.68 -12.56 -4.08
N PRO A 132 -8.34 -12.41 -4.20
CA PRO A 132 -7.68 -11.12 -3.96
C PRO A 132 -8.25 -10.03 -4.87
N GLY A 133 -8.41 -8.81 -4.35
CA GLY A 133 -8.95 -7.70 -5.12
C GLY A 133 -8.00 -7.28 -6.24
N GLY A 134 -8.51 -6.57 -7.25
CA GLY A 134 -7.68 -6.01 -8.32
C GLY A 134 -6.57 -5.09 -7.77
N GLY A 135 -6.87 -4.32 -6.72
CA GLY A 135 -5.89 -3.48 -6.02
C GLY A 135 -4.77 -4.27 -5.33
N ASP A 136 -5.06 -5.46 -4.81
CA ASP A 136 -4.05 -6.31 -4.16
C ASP A 136 -3.00 -6.82 -5.17
N ILE A 137 -3.45 -7.12 -6.40
CA ILE A 137 -2.56 -7.55 -7.49
C ILE A 137 -1.58 -6.42 -7.83
N ILE A 138 -2.08 -5.18 -7.94
CA ILE A 138 -1.25 -4.01 -8.23
C ILE A 138 -0.30 -3.74 -7.05
N LEU A 139 -0.79 -3.83 -5.80
CA LEU A 139 0.02 -3.62 -4.61
C LEU A 139 1.12 -4.68 -4.45
N ALA A 140 0.87 -5.94 -4.83
CA ALA A 140 1.89 -6.97 -4.92
C ALA A 140 2.96 -6.63 -5.97
N GLY A 141 2.55 -6.12 -7.13
CA GLY A 141 3.48 -5.58 -8.14
C GLY A 141 4.32 -4.41 -7.59
N ILE A 142 3.72 -3.51 -6.81
CA ILE A 142 4.44 -2.40 -6.15
C ILE A 142 5.44 -2.92 -5.13
N ALA A 143 5.13 -3.99 -4.39
CA ALA A 143 6.09 -4.66 -3.51
C ALA A 143 7.29 -5.21 -4.30
N GLY A 144 7.05 -5.75 -5.50
CA GLY A 144 8.09 -6.13 -6.46
C GLY A 144 8.97 -4.94 -6.89
N ILE A 145 8.34 -3.82 -7.25
CA ILE A 145 9.04 -2.58 -7.65
C ILE A 145 9.92 -2.04 -6.52
N ALA A 146 9.40 -2.01 -5.29
CA ALA A 146 10.12 -1.46 -4.13
C ALA A 146 11.20 -2.39 -3.58
N GLY A 147 10.93 -3.70 -3.54
CA GLY A 147 11.83 -4.68 -2.93
C GLY A 147 12.82 -5.32 -3.89
N GLY A 148 12.60 -5.25 -5.21
CA GLY A 148 13.40 -5.96 -6.20
C GLY A 148 13.50 -7.46 -5.84
N PRO A 149 14.71 -8.06 -5.80
CA PRO A 149 14.90 -9.45 -5.37
C PRO A 149 14.44 -9.74 -3.94
N SER A 150 14.45 -8.74 -3.05
CA SER A 150 14.05 -8.88 -1.64
C SER A 150 12.54 -8.74 -1.42
N SER A 151 11.77 -8.48 -2.48
CA SER A 151 10.30 -8.32 -2.42
C SER A 151 9.57 -9.52 -1.81
N ALA A 152 10.12 -10.73 -1.93
CA ALA A 152 9.60 -11.92 -1.25
C ALA A 152 9.55 -11.75 0.28
N PHE A 153 10.58 -11.12 0.88
CA PHE A 153 10.60 -10.83 2.32
C PHE A 153 9.57 -9.77 2.70
N LEU A 154 9.32 -8.79 1.84
CA LEU A 154 8.28 -7.78 2.06
C LEU A 154 6.89 -8.43 2.09
N ILE A 155 6.62 -9.32 1.15
CA ILE A 155 5.35 -10.03 1.08
C ILE A 155 5.21 -11.00 2.25
N ALA A 156 6.27 -11.74 2.60
CA ALA A 156 6.26 -12.65 3.74
C ALA A 156 6.05 -11.90 5.07
N SER A 157 6.69 -10.74 5.26
CA SER A 157 6.50 -9.93 6.47
C SER A 157 5.09 -9.32 6.55
N ALA A 158 4.54 -8.91 5.41
CA ALA A 158 3.14 -8.46 5.33
C ALA A 158 2.15 -9.58 5.69
N ILE A 159 2.38 -10.80 5.20
CA ILE A 159 1.57 -11.97 5.55
C ILE A 159 1.65 -12.25 7.05
N ALA A 160 2.86 -12.23 7.63
CA ALA A 160 3.04 -12.43 9.06
C ALA A 160 2.30 -11.37 9.90
N GLY A 161 2.39 -10.09 9.50
CA GLY A 161 1.65 -8.99 10.13
C GLY A 161 0.13 -9.16 10.04
N HIS A 162 -0.37 -9.53 8.87
CA HIS A 162 -1.78 -9.85 8.65
C HIS A 162 -2.26 -11.00 9.56
N LEU A 163 -1.51 -12.11 9.62
CA LEU A 163 -1.84 -13.26 10.47
C LEU A 163 -1.80 -12.88 11.95
N ALA A 164 -0.79 -12.14 12.40
CA ALA A 164 -0.68 -11.67 13.78
C ALA A 164 -1.84 -10.73 14.17
N TRP A 165 -2.29 -9.89 13.23
CA TRP A 165 -3.45 -9.03 13.48
C TRP A 165 -4.75 -9.83 13.58
N GLY A 166 -4.96 -10.80 12.68
CA GLY A 166 -6.10 -11.71 12.71
C GLY A 166 -6.20 -12.49 14.01
N THR A 167 -5.06 -13.00 14.51
CA THR A 167 -5.02 -13.74 15.78
C THR A 167 -5.31 -12.86 16.99
N VAL A 168 -4.71 -11.66 17.08
CA VAL A 168 -4.90 -10.74 18.22
C VAL A 168 -6.31 -10.16 18.27
N ARG A 169 -6.94 -9.92 17.12
CA ARG A 169 -8.27 -9.29 17.06
C ARG A 169 -9.42 -10.28 16.94
N HIS A 170 -9.14 -11.59 16.87
CA HIS A 170 -10.13 -12.64 16.59
C HIS A 170 -10.99 -12.31 15.36
N LEU A 171 -10.40 -11.65 14.35
CA LEU A 171 -11.08 -11.31 13.12
C LEU A 171 -10.98 -12.48 12.15
N HIS A 172 -12.09 -12.81 11.48
CA HIS A 172 -12.09 -13.82 10.43
C HIS A 172 -11.30 -13.35 9.20
N GLU A 173 -11.30 -12.03 8.95
CA GLU A 173 -10.59 -11.39 7.85
C GLU A 173 -9.85 -10.14 8.36
N ALA A 174 -8.52 -10.14 8.27
CA ALA A 174 -7.68 -8.97 8.55
C ALA A 174 -7.28 -8.28 7.24
N PRO A 175 -7.18 -6.94 7.17
CA PRO A 175 -6.74 -6.27 5.95
C PRO A 175 -5.26 -6.57 5.69
N PHE A 176 -4.93 -7.05 4.49
CA PHE A 176 -3.55 -7.36 4.08
C PHE A 176 -2.79 -6.11 3.62
N GLY A 177 -3.49 -5.16 2.98
CA GLY A 177 -2.91 -3.96 2.39
C GLY A 177 -2.14 -3.06 3.35
N PRO A 178 -2.59 -2.78 4.60
CA PRO A 178 -1.85 -1.97 5.56
C PRO A 178 -0.47 -2.52 5.86
N TRP A 179 -0.35 -3.84 6.02
CA TRP A 179 0.90 -4.50 6.35
C TRP A 179 1.86 -4.50 5.17
N LEU A 180 1.34 -4.72 3.96
CA LEU A 180 2.16 -4.64 2.75
C LEU A 180 2.63 -3.21 2.49
N CYS A 181 1.75 -2.22 2.64
CA CYS A 181 2.12 -0.80 2.52
C CYS A 181 3.18 -0.40 3.55
N LEU A 182 3.08 -0.91 4.79
CA LEU A 182 4.05 -0.66 5.84
C LEU A 182 5.41 -1.30 5.51
N ALA A 183 5.42 -2.56 5.07
CA ALA A 183 6.65 -3.25 4.67
C ALA A 183 7.36 -2.53 3.50
N ILE A 184 6.60 -2.10 2.49
CA ILE A 184 7.11 -1.29 1.37
C ILE A 184 7.67 0.04 1.87
N THR A 185 6.96 0.72 2.77
CA THR A 185 7.39 2.00 3.35
C THR A 185 8.72 1.84 4.10
N VAL A 186 8.83 0.81 4.93
CA VAL A 186 10.06 0.51 5.67
C VAL A 186 11.22 0.21 4.72
N GLN A 187 10.98 -0.58 3.67
CA GLN A 187 11.98 -0.86 2.65
C GLN A 187 12.51 0.43 2.03
N LEU A 188 11.62 1.29 1.52
CA LEU A 188 12.01 2.49 0.77
C LEU A 188 12.68 3.58 1.62
N LEU A 189 12.32 3.67 2.90
CA LEU A 189 12.83 4.71 3.79
C LEU A 189 14.13 4.31 4.50
N LEU A 190 14.36 3.01 4.73
CA LEU A 190 15.45 2.55 5.58
C LEU A 190 16.52 1.72 4.86
N PHE A 191 16.28 1.29 3.62
CA PHE A 191 17.14 0.42 2.82
C PHE A 191 17.25 0.91 1.37
#